data_AF-A0A1M4EI13-F1
#
_entry.id   AF-A0A1M4EI13-F1
#
_cell.length_a   1.000
_cell.length_b   1.000
_cell.length_c   1.000
_cell.angle_alpha   90.00
_cell.angle_beta   90.00
_cell.angle_gamma   90.00
#
_symmetry.space_group_name_H-M   'P 1'
#
loop_
_entity.id
_entity.type
_entity.pdbx_description
1 polymer ?
#
loop_
_entity_poly.entity_id
_entity_poly.type
_entity_poly.pdbx_seq_one_letter_code
_entity_poly.pdbx_strand_id
1 'polypeptide(L)'
;MGVWAQAGVAGVDERTISRQRQVRDDYYQEYLRTEAIEIEGVVEALAELSKYVRMAIVTTAKRADLELIHERRQIRQFMDFVVVREDYRFAKPYPEPYLIGLKRFGAAEEESTLWLNCGTSSAGDLWGGDQRLLCRAAPSAGGKSGPGRVVVCRRCW
;
A
#
# COMPACT_ATOMS: atom_id res chain seq x y z
N MET A 1 -5.26 9.33 17.96
CA MET A 1 -4.77 10.56 17.29
C MET A 1 -3.31 10.36 16.91
N GLY A 2 -2.86 10.94 15.78
CA GLY A 2 -1.44 10.88 15.38
C GLY A 2 -0.58 11.91 16.12
N VAL A 3 0.74 11.68 16.15
CA VAL A 3 1.73 12.48 16.90
C VAL A 3 1.61 13.99 16.64
N TRP A 4 1.41 14.41 15.38
CA TRP A 4 1.29 15.82 15.04
C TRP A 4 0.00 16.47 15.55
N ALA A 5 -1.10 15.72 15.59
CA ALA A 5 -2.36 16.23 16.15
C ALA A 5 -2.23 16.42 17.66
N GLN A 6 -1.52 15.52 18.34
CA GLN A 6 -1.21 15.66 19.77
C GLN A 6 -0.32 16.87 20.04
N ALA A 7 0.68 17.14 19.18
CA ALA A 7 1.53 18.33 19.30
C ALA A 7 0.73 19.63 19.16
N GLY A 8 -0.22 19.69 18.23
CA GLY A 8 -1.13 20.83 18.09
C GLY A 8 -2.01 21.03 19.34
N VAL A 9 -2.58 19.94 19.87
CA VAL A 9 -3.36 19.98 21.14
C VAL A 9 -2.50 20.43 22.32
N ALA A 10 -1.21 20.09 22.33
CA ALA A 10 -0.24 20.53 23.32
C ALA A 10 0.24 21.99 23.14
N GLY A 11 -0.28 22.72 22.14
CA GLY A 11 0.04 24.13 21.93
C GLY A 11 1.29 24.40 21.08
N VAL A 12 1.85 23.39 20.40
CA VAL A 12 2.93 23.60 19.44
C VAL A 12 2.39 24.32 18.22
N ASP A 13 3.05 25.39 17.78
CA ASP A 13 2.61 26.18 16.64
C ASP A 13 2.75 25.43 15.30
N GLU A 14 1.90 25.77 14.34
CA GLU A 14 1.83 25.09 13.05
C GLU A 14 3.13 25.23 12.23
N ARG A 15 3.89 26.33 12.39
CA ARG A 15 5.16 26.50 11.67
C ARG A 15 6.21 25.53 12.21
N THR A 16 6.27 25.37 13.53
CA THR A 16 7.14 24.38 14.17
C THR A 16 6.74 22.96 13.78
N ILE A 17 5.45 22.62 13.81
CA ILE A 17 4.95 21.31 13.37
C ILE A 17 5.33 21.06 11.90
N SER A 18 5.13 22.03 11.02
CA SER A 18 5.47 21.93 9.60
C SER A 18 6.96 21.71 9.38
N ARG A 19 7.82 22.46 10.07
CA ARG A 19 9.28 22.29 10.01
C ARG A 19 9.69 20.90 10.48
N GLN A 20 9.14 20.43 11.61
CA GLN A 20 9.49 19.11 12.15
C GLN A 20 8.97 17.96 11.27
N ARG A 21 7.83 18.14 10.58
CA ARG A 21 7.37 17.20 9.55
C ARG A 21 8.37 17.08 8.42
N GLN A 22 8.88 18.21 7.92
CA GLN A 22 9.88 18.21 6.85
C GLN A 22 11.16 17.50 7.29
N VAL A 23 11.68 17.82 8.48
CA VAL A 23 12.88 17.15 9.03
C VAL A 23 12.68 15.64 9.13
N ARG A 24 11.53 15.18 9.64
CA ARG A 24 11.22 13.75 9.72
C ARG A 24 11.14 13.11 8.33
N ASP A 25 10.50 13.78 7.38
CA ASP A 25 10.37 13.27 6.01
C ASP A 25 11.75 13.15 5.35
N ASP A 26 12.64 14.13 5.54
CA ASP A 26 14.02 14.10 5.05
C ASP A 26 14.81 12.90 5.63
N TYR A 27 14.74 12.69 6.95
CA TYR A 27 15.39 11.54 7.60
C TYR A 27 14.86 10.21 7.08
N TYR A 28 13.53 10.11 6.90
CA TYR A 28 12.93 8.89 6.37
C TYR A 28 13.34 8.63 4.92
N GLN A 29 13.37 9.66 4.08
CA GLN A 29 13.82 9.53 2.70
C GLN A 29 15.29 9.16 2.59
N GLU A 30 16.14 9.68 3.48
CA GLU A 30 17.54 9.26 3.54
C GLU A 30 17.67 7.79 3.91
N TYR A 31 16.96 7.35 4.95
CA TYR A 31 16.90 5.93 5.34
C TYR A 31 16.47 5.04 4.17
N LEU A 32 15.46 5.44 3.39
CA LEU A 32 15.00 4.68 2.23
C LEU A 32 16.07 4.57 1.11
N ARG A 33 16.98 5.53 1.00
CA ARG A 33 18.07 5.50 0.01
C ARG A 33 19.27 4.67 0.46
N THR A 34 19.53 4.63 1.76
CA THR A 34 20.74 4.00 2.33
C THR A 34 20.52 2.55 2.74
N GLU A 35 19.30 2.19 3.15
CA GLU A 35 19.03 0.87 3.72
C GLU A 35 18.51 -0.15 2.70
N ALA A 36 18.97 -1.40 2.85
CA ALA A 36 18.47 -2.54 2.09
C ALA A 36 17.14 -3.02 2.68
N ILE A 37 16.04 -2.37 2.31
CA ILE A 37 14.68 -2.76 2.73
C ILE A 37 14.03 -3.79 1.80
N GLU A 38 14.80 -4.34 0.86
CA GLU A 38 14.37 -5.35 -0.09
C GLU A 38 14.01 -6.66 0.59
N ILE A 39 13.00 -7.35 0.04
CA ILE A 39 12.66 -8.70 0.46
C ILE A 39 13.12 -9.66 -0.61
N GLU A 40 14.02 -10.55 -0.21
CA GLU A 40 14.58 -11.59 -1.06
C GLU A 40 13.46 -12.43 -1.70
N GLY A 41 13.54 -12.67 -3.01
CA GLY A 41 12.55 -13.45 -3.75
C GLY A 41 11.28 -12.70 -4.16
N VAL A 42 11.13 -11.41 -3.80
CA VAL A 42 9.89 -10.66 -4.10
C VAL A 42 9.68 -10.45 -5.59
N VAL A 43 10.76 -10.18 -6.35
CA VAL A 43 10.67 -9.91 -7.79
C VAL A 43 10.24 -11.16 -8.53
N GLU A 44 10.79 -12.32 -8.17
CA GLU A 44 10.47 -13.62 -8.72
C GLU A 44 9.02 -14.01 -8.40
N ALA A 45 8.61 -13.82 -7.14
CA ALA A 45 7.24 -14.08 -6.72
C ALA A 45 6.23 -13.22 -7.48
N LEU A 46 6.51 -11.92 -7.66
CA LEU A 46 5.68 -11.00 -8.42
C LEU A 46 5.70 -11.32 -9.92
N ALA A 47 6.85 -11.73 -10.47
CA ALA A 47 6.94 -12.14 -11.87
C ALA A 47 6.07 -13.35 -12.15
N GLU A 48 6.11 -14.39 -11.32
CA GLU A 48 5.24 -15.56 -11.43
C GLU A 48 3.76 -15.18 -11.26
N LEU A 49 3.44 -14.39 -10.23
CA LEU A 49 2.07 -13.98 -9.96
C LEU A 49 1.50 -13.12 -11.10
N SER A 50 2.31 -12.25 -11.69
CA SER A 50 1.91 -11.37 -12.79
C SER A 50 1.40 -12.14 -14.00
N LYS A 51 1.72 -13.42 -14.18
CA LYS A 51 1.21 -14.26 -15.28
C LYS A 51 -0.29 -14.55 -15.15
N TYR A 52 -0.83 -14.54 -13.93
CA TYR A 52 -2.17 -15.01 -13.61
C TYR A 52 -3.13 -13.91 -13.14
N VAL A 53 -2.61 -12.81 -12.58
CA VAL A 53 -3.43 -11.76 -11.96
C VAL A 53 -2.96 -10.37 -12.38
N ARG A 54 -3.87 -9.39 -12.31
CA ARG A 54 -3.54 -7.96 -12.39
C ARG A 54 -3.19 -7.45 -11.00
N MET A 55 -2.22 -6.55 -10.89
CA MET A 55 -1.72 -6.12 -9.58
C MET A 55 -1.64 -4.60 -9.47
N ALA A 56 -1.88 -4.08 -8.27
CA ALA A 56 -1.67 -2.67 -7.94
C ALA A 56 -1.12 -2.52 -6.52
N ILE A 57 -0.46 -1.39 -6.28
CA ILE A 57 -0.05 -0.98 -4.94
C ILE A 57 -1.09 -0.02 -4.38
N VAL A 58 -1.52 -0.25 -3.15
CA VAL A 58 -2.37 0.67 -2.38
C VAL A 58 -1.70 0.95 -1.05
N THR A 59 -1.17 2.17 -0.90
CA THR A 59 -0.31 2.54 0.22
C THR A 59 -0.75 3.83 0.90
N THR A 60 -0.32 4.00 2.15
CA THR A 60 -0.38 5.27 2.90
C THR A 60 0.90 6.07 2.79
N ALA A 61 1.89 5.58 2.04
CA ALA A 61 3.09 6.32 1.70
C ALA A 61 2.77 7.47 0.74
N LYS A 62 3.60 8.52 0.81
CA LYS A 62 3.57 9.61 -0.16
C LYS A 62 4.11 9.15 -1.49
N ARG A 63 3.75 9.89 -2.56
CA ARG A 63 4.28 9.62 -3.90
C ARG A 63 5.81 9.67 -3.96
N ALA A 64 6.41 10.67 -3.33
CA ALA A 64 7.86 10.83 -3.29
C ALA A 64 8.55 9.61 -2.64
N ASP A 65 8.00 9.10 -1.53
CA ASP A 65 8.57 7.95 -0.85
C ASP A 65 8.42 6.67 -1.68
N LEU A 66 7.25 6.47 -2.32
CA LEU A 66 7.04 5.34 -3.23
C LEU A 66 8.05 5.35 -4.39
N GLU A 67 8.29 6.52 -4.98
CA GLU A 67 9.23 6.66 -6.08
C GLU A 67 10.65 6.33 -5.64
N LEU A 68 11.09 6.81 -4.47
CA LEU A 68 12.40 6.46 -3.90
C LEU A 68 12.55 4.97 -3.63
N ILE A 69 11.54 4.35 -3.00
CA ILE A 69 11.52 2.91 -2.69
C ILE A 69 11.61 2.08 -3.98
N HIS A 70 10.97 2.53 -5.07
CA HIS A 70 10.88 1.76 -6.31
C HIS A 70 11.86 2.20 -7.40
N GLU A 71 12.65 3.26 -7.19
CA GLU A 71 13.61 3.77 -8.17
C GLU A 71 14.62 2.70 -8.59
N ARG A 72 15.12 1.93 -7.62
CA ARG A 72 16.10 0.86 -7.85
C ARG A 72 15.47 -0.53 -7.94
N ARG A 73 14.15 -0.65 -7.80
CA ARG A 73 13.45 -1.93 -7.68
C ARG A 73 12.56 -2.16 -8.87
N GLN A 74 12.76 -3.30 -9.52
CA GLN A 74 12.02 -3.70 -10.72
C GLN A 74 10.61 -4.24 -10.38
N ILE A 75 9.92 -3.62 -9.41
CA ILE A 75 8.59 -4.04 -8.93
C ILE A 75 7.48 -3.31 -9.68
N ARG A 76 7.69 -2.04 -10.02
CA ARG A 76 6.68 -1.18 -10.66
C ARG A 76 6.20 -1.71 -12.01
N GLN A 77 7.05 -2.47 -12.72
CA GLN A 77 6.70 -3.11 -13.99
C GLN A 77 5.61 -4.19 -13.89
N PHE A 78 5.37 -4.74 -12.69
CA PHE A 78 4.32 -5.75 -12.47
C PHE A 78 2.99 -5.14 -12.03
N MET A 79 2.94 -3.82 -11.82
CA MET A 79 1.76 -3.12 -11.28
C MET A 79 1.08 -2.31 -12.38
N ASP A 80 -0.22 -2.49 -12.55
CA ASP A 80 -1.03 -1.72 -13.50
C ASP A 80 -1.15 -0.26 -13.09
N PHE A 81 -1.27 -0.02 -11.78
CA PHE A 81 -1.31 1.33 -11.21
C PHE A 81 -0.93 1.32 -9.73
N VAL A 82 -0.79 2.52 -9.17
CA VAL A 82 -0.54 2.74 -7.75
C VAL A 82 -1.53 3.77 -7.19
N VAL A 83 -1.99 3.53 -5.96
CA VAL A 83 -2.78 4.44 -5.14
C VAL A 83 -1.93 4.87 -3.95
N VAL A 84 -1.58 6.15 -3.89
CA VAL A 84 -0.76 6.75 -2.83
C VAL A 84 -1.60 7.59 -1.87
N ARG A 85 -1.01 8.07 -0.76
CA ARG A 85 -1.73 8.86 0.25
C ARG A 85 -2.51 10.04 -0.33
N GLU A 86 -1.96 10.67 -1.36
CA GLU A 86 -2.50 11.85 -2.03
C GLU A 86 -3.74 11.55 -2.89
N ASP A 87 -3.98 10.28 -3.23
CA ASP A 87 -5.07 9.87 -4.13
C ASP A 87 -6.44 9.70 -3.42
N TYR A 88 -6.49 9.86 -2.09
CA TYR A 88 -7.72 9.67 -1.29
C TYR A 88 -7.80 10.60 -0.10
N ARG A 89 -9.03 10.86 0.38
CA ARG A 89 -9.27 11.77 1.50
C ARG A 89 -9.04 11.06 2.83
N PHE A 90 -9.72 9.94 3.02
CA PHE A 90 -9.73 9.17 4.25
C PHE A 90 -8.77 7.98 4.16
N ALA A 91 -7.71 8.05 4.96
CA ALA A 91 -6.85 6.90 5.20
C ALA A 91 -7.54 5.90 6.13
N LYS A 92 -6.87 4.78 6.43
CA LYS A 92 -7.33 3.83 7.45
C LYS A 92 -7.78 4.54 8.74
N PRO A 93 -8.86 4.07 9.38
CA PRO A 93 -9.55 2.80 9.16
C PRO A 93 -10.55 2.79 8.00
N TYR A 94 -10.72 3.89 7.26
CA TYR A 94 -11.66 3.96 6.16
C TYR A 94 -11.22 3.08 4.96
N PRO A 95 -12.17 2.44 4.25
CA PRO A 95 -11.88 1.54 3.14
C PRO A 95 -11.62 2.27 1.81
N GLU A 96 -11.79 3.59 1.75
CA GLU A 96 -11.64 4.44 0.56
C GLU A 96 -10.45 4.07 -0.35
N PRO A 97 -9.19 3.94 0.14
CA PRO A 97 -8.06 3.60 -0.72
C PRO A 97 -8.22 2.25 -1.45
N TYR A 98 -8.88 1.27 -0.82
CA TYR A 98 -9.14 -0.04 -1.42
C TYR A 98 -10.25 0.03 -2.47
N LEU A 99 -11.33 0.77 -2.17
CA LEU A 99 -12.43 0.99 -3.11
C LEU A 99 -11.95 1.72 -4.37
N ILE A 100 -11.02 2.67 -4.24
CA ILE A 100 -10.39 3.33 -5.39
C ILE A 100 -9.61 2.31 -6.23
N GLY A 101 -8.86 1.41 -5.58
CA GLY A 101 -8.17 0.32 -6.27
C GLY A 101 -9.13 -0.57 -7.06
N LEU A 102 -10.16 -1.09 -6.40
CA LEU A 102 -11.17 -1.95 -7.04
C LEU A 102 -11.86 -1.25 -8.21
N LYS A 103 -12.28 0.01 -8.01
CA LYS A 103 -12.91 0.82 -9.05
C LYS A 103 -11.99 1.04 -10.26
N ARG A 104 -10.69 1.27 -10.05
CA ARG A 104 -9.71 1.42 -11.14
C ARG A 104 -9.48 0.11 -11.91
N PHE A 105 -9.62 -1.03 -11.26
CA PHE A 105 -9.57 -2.33 -11.95
C PHE A 105 -10.84 -2.64 -12.75
N GLY A 106 -11.97 -2.02 -12.40
CA GLY A 106 -13.28 -2.41 -12.94
C GLY A 106 -13.70 -3.81 -12.49
N ALA A 107 -13.15 -4.30 -11.37
CA ALA A 107 -13.44 -5.62 -10.82
C ALA A 107 -14.62 -5.54 -9.84
N ALA A 108 -15.46 -6.57 -9.85
CA ALA A 108 -16.46 -6.76 -8.81
C ALA A 108 -15.79 -7.22 -7.49
N GLU A 109 -16.41 -6.96 -6.34
CA GLU A 109 -15.83 -7.32 -5.04
C GLU A 109 -15.53 -8.83 -4.94
N GLU A 110 -16.33 -9.68 -5.60
CA GLU A 110 -16.20 -11.14 -5.56
C GLU A 110 -14.97 -11.68 -6.32
N GLU A 111 -14.32 -10.86 -7.16
CA GLU A 111 -13.18 -11.26 -8.01
C GLU A 111 -11.83 -10.72 -7.48
N SER A 112 -11.86 -10.02 -6.36
CA SER A 112 -10.70 -9.30 -5.82
C SER A 112 -10.05 -10.03 -4.63
N THR A 113 -8.73 -10.17 -4.66
CA THR A 113 -7.95 -10.72 -3.53
C THR A 113 -7.09 -9.62 -2.91
N LEU A 114 -7.40 -9.25 -1.68
CA LEU A 114 -6.65 -8.22 -0.95
C LEU A 114 -5.57 -8.85 -0.07
N TRP A 115 -4.30 -8.53 -0.33
CA TRP A 115 -3.18 -8.94 0.53
C TRP A 115 -2.87 -7.87 1.59
N LEU A 116 -3.16 -8.20 2.85
CA LEU A 116 -2.82 -7.34 3.99
C LEU A 116 -1.72 -8.00 4.82
N ASN A 117 -0.50 -7.48 4.73
CA ASN A 117 0.44 -7.64 5.84
C ASN A 117 0.38 -6.36 6.68
N CYS A 118 -0.31 -6.43 7.82
CA CYS A 118 -0.41 -5.34 8.78
C CYS A 118 0.26 -5.74 10.10
N GLY A 119 1.57 -5.47 10.22
CA GLY A 119 2.19 -5.34 11.53
C GLY A 119 1.64 -4.08 12.21
N THR A 120 0.78 -4.29 13.20
CA THR A 120 0.38 -3.38 14.30
C THR A 120 -0.08 -1.95 13.96
N SER A 121 -1.39 -1.75 13.92
CA SER A 121 -2.04 -0.56 14.48
C SER A 121 -3.49 -0.93 14.80
N SER A 122 -3.88 -0.75 16.05
CA SER A 122 -5.10 -1.21 16.76
C SER A 122 -6.45 -0.77 16.19
N ALA A 123 -6.72 -1.03 14.91
CA ALA A 123 -8.00 -0.81 14.25
C ALA A 123 -8.66 -2.15 13.82
N GLY A 124 -8.29 -3.24 14.49
CA GLY A 124 -8.80 -4.59 14.23
C GLY A 124 -10.26 -4.83 14.65
N ASP A 125 -10.85 -3.94 15.45
CA ASP A 125 -12.08 -4.27 16.18
C ASP A 125 -13.37 -3.64 15.63
N LEU A 126 -13.30 -2.83 14.54
CA LEU A 126 -14.48 -2.16 13.98
C LEU A 126 -15.02 -2.78 12.68
N TRP A 127 -14.32 -3.78 12.13
CA TRP A 127 -14.84 -4.63 11.07
C TRP A 127 -14.70 -6.06 11.56
N GLY A 128 -15.78 -6.64 12.07
CA GLY A 128 -15.86 -8.01 12.56
C GLY A 128 -15.67 -9.03 11.43
N GLY A 129 -14.45 -9.13 10.92
CA GLY A 129 -14.04 -10.03 9.86
C GLY A 129 -12.58 -10.36 10.05
N ASP A 130 -12.32 -11.62 10.37
CA ASP A 130 -11.01 -12.26 10.50
C ASP A 130 -9.94 -11.63 9.59
N GLN A 131 -9.01 -10.87 10.18
CA GLN A 131 -7.89 -10.25 9.46
C GLN A 131 -6.86 -11.29 8.96
N ARG A 132 -7.15 -12.59 9.11
CA ARG A 132 -6.53 -13.66 8.34
C ARG A 132 -7.22 -13.80 6.98
N LEU A 133 -6.99 -12.83 6.09
CA LEU A 133 -7.11 -13.08 4.65
C LEU A 133 -5.92 -13.97 4.24
N LEU A 134 -6.05 -15.24 4.63
CA LEU A 134 -5.25 -16.36 4.18
C LEU A 134 -5.44 -16.48 2.66
N CYS A 135 -4.32 -16.49 1.97
CA CYS A 135 -4.20 -16.78 0.56
C CYS A 135 -5.05 -18.00 0.18
N ARG A 136 -6.11 -17.78 -0.61
CA ARG A 136 -6.65 -18.83 -1.48
C ARG A 136 -6.46 -18.41 -2.92
N ALA A 137 -5.24 -18.59 -3.43
CA ALA A 137 -5.06 -18.78 -4.85
C ALA A 137 -5.61 -20.16 -5.20
N ALA A 138 -6.85 -20.25 -5.67
CA ALA A 138 -7.36 -21.49 -6.28
C ALA A 138 -6.81 -21.56 -7.71
N PRO A 139 -6.14 -22.64 -8.15
CA PRO A 139 -5.68 -22.74 -9.52
C PRO A 139 -6.89 -22.96 -10.43
N SER A 140 -7.09 -22.10 -11.43
CA SER A 140 -7.89 -22.46 -12.60
C SER A 140 -7.23 -21.87 -13.84
N ALA A 141 -6.94 -22.75 -14.79
CA ALA A 141 -6.31 -22.45 -16.07
C ALA A 141 -7.15 -21.42 -16.85
N GLY A 142 -6.68 -20.19 -16.94
CA GLY A 142 -7.31 -19.15 -17.74
C GLY A 142 -6.39 -17.94 -17.85
N GLY A 143 -6.05 -17.56 -19.09
CA GLY A 143 -5.19 -16.41 -19.38
C GLY A 143 -5.83 -15.07 -19.01
N LYS A 144 -5.02 -14.01 -19.05
CA LYS A 144 -5.29 -12.62 -18.59
C LYS A 144 -6.46 -11.87 -19.25
N SER A 145 -7.32 -12.52 -20.04
CA SER A 145 -8.27 -11.86 -20.96
C SER A 145 -9.72 -11.85 -20.48
N GLY A 146 -9.96 -11.67 -19.19
CA GLY A 146 -11.30 -11.48 -18.60
C GLY A 146 -11.27 -10.45 -17.47
N PRO A 147 -12.41 -10.14 -16.81
CA PRO A 147 -12.43 -9.37 -15.55
C PRO A 147 -11.65 -10.19 -14.51
N GLY A 148 -10.33 -9.98 -14.53
CA GLY A 148 -9.35 -10.91 -14.01
C GLY A 148 -9.14 -10.67 -12.53
N ARG A 149 -8.70 -11.73 -11.84
CA ARG A 149 -8.31 -11.67 -10.44
C ARG A 149 -7.33 -10.53 -10.20
N VAL A 150 -7.61 -9.74 -9.18
CA VAL A 150 -6.82 -8.56 -8.80
C VAL A 150 -6.10 -8.82 -7.48
N VAL A 151 -4.84 -8.39 -7.39
CA VAL A 151 -4.10 -8.32 -6.13
C VAL A 151 -3.73 -6.89 -5.76
N VAL A 152 -4.07 -6.50 -4.54
CA VAL A 152 -3.69 -5.20 -3.95
C VAL A 152 -2.59 -5.41 -2.91
N CYS A 153 -1.41 -4.84 -3.17
CA CYS A 153 -0.24 -4.90 -2.29
C CYS A 153 -0.12 -3.65 -1.41
N ARG A 154 0.12 -3.83 -0.11
CA ARG A 154 0.19 -2.72 0.87
C ARG A 154 1.61 -2.34 1.30
N ARG A 155 2.60 -3.23 1.18
CA ARG A 155 3.99 -2.91 1.58
C ARG A 155 4.75 -2.47 0.32
N CYS A 156 5.31 -1.27 0.36
CA CYS A 156 6.30 -0.85 -0.62
C CYS A 156 7.62 -1.42 -0.11
N TRP A 157 8.01 -2.55 -0.69
CA TRP A 157 9.24 -3.30 -0.46
C TRP A 157 10.42 -2.43 -0.80
#